data_AF-A0A0H4XQJ2-F1
#
_entry.id   AF-A0A0H4XQJ2-F1
#
_cell.length_a   1.000
_cell.length_b   1.000
_cell.length_c   1.000
_cell.angle_alpha   90.00
_cell.angle_beta   90.00
_cell.angle_gamma   90.00
#
_symmetry.space_group_name_H-M   'P 1'
#
loop_
_entity.id
_entity.type
_entity.pdbx_description
1 polymer ?
#
loop_
_entity_poly.entity_id
_entity_poly.type
_entity_poly.pdbx_seq_one_letter_code
_entity_poly.pdbx_strand_id
1 'polypeptide(L)'
;MERGKMMPSVPTLFRLCLALRLSADVGLGLATAASVGAALWEGDSLHRDQLPEMRKVLRLLRRMSRSQLNLMNQVASAILPER
;
A
#
# COMPACT_ATOMS: atom_id res chain seq x y z
N MET A 1 -1.96 -14.90 -20.96
CA MET A 1 -2.51 -14.34 -19.72
C MET A 1 -3.66 -13.40 -20.03
N GLU A 2 -3.42 -12.30 -20.74
CA GLU A 2 -4.45 -11.32 -21.19
C GLU A 2 -5.70 -11.93 -21.87
N ARG A 3 -5.55 -13.07 -22.56
CA ARG A 3 -6.65 -13.78 -23.24
C ARG A 3 -7.37 -14.83 -22.37
N GLY A 4 -7.07 -14.90 -21.08
CA GLY A 4 -7.71 -15.81 -20.11
C GLY A 4 -7.33 -17.30 -20.21
N LYS A 5 -6.53 -17.72 -21.19
CA LYS A 5 -6.19 -19.14 -21.41
C LYS A 5 -5.09 -19.71 -20.50
N MET A 6 -4.56 -18.92 -19.58
CA MET A 6 -3.49 -19.34 -18.68
C MET A 6 -3.48 -18.48 -17.41
N MET A 7 -3.23 -19.13 -16.26
CA MET A 7 -2.95 -18.45 -15.00
C MET A 7 -1.44 -18.32 -14.79
N PRO A 8 -0.94 -17.17 -14.32
CA PRO A 8 0.46 -17.04 -13.95
C PRO A 8 0.77 -17.87 -12.71
N SER A 9 2.02 -18.33 -12.59
CA SER A 9 2.55 -18.76 -11.30
C SER A 9 2.66 -17.57 -10.34
N VAL A 10 2.68 -17.83 -9.04
CA VAL A 10 2.80 -16.79 -8.01
C VAL A 10 4.00 -15.84 -8.25
N PRO A 11 5.22 -16.31 -8.59
CA PRO A 11 6.34 -15.41 -8.88
C PRO A 11 6.15 -14.55 -10.12
N THR A 12 5.46 -15.06 -11.14
CA THR A 12 5.19 -14.33 -12.37
C THR A 12 4.11 -13.27 -12.15
N LEU A 13 3.06 -13.59 -11.39
CA LEU A 13 2.07 -12.62 -10.94
C LEU A 13 2.73 -11.47 -10.18
N PHE A 14 3.60 -11.80 -9.22
CA PHE A 14 4.32 -10.81 -8.43
C PHE A 14 5.13 -9.83 -9.29
N ARG A 15 5.91 -10.34 -10.25
CA ARG A 15 6.68 -9.51 -11.18
C ARG A 15 5.80 -8.60 -12.04
N LEU A 16 4.65 -9.09 -12.47
CA LEU A 16 3.69 -8.31 -13.26
C LEU A 16 3.04 -7.21 -12.43
N CYS A 17 2.60 -7.51 -11.20
CA CYS A 17 2.06 -6.53 -10.27
C CYS A 17 3.06 -5.38 -10.01
N LEU A 18 4.34 -5.72 -9.84
CA LEU A 18 5.40 -4.71 -9.68
C LEU A 18 5.61 -3.88 -10.95
N ALA A 19 5.74 -4.52 -12.11
CA ALA A 19 6.03 -3.84 -13.37
C ALA A 19 4.89 -2.94 -13.83
N LEU A 20 3.66 -3.43 -13.69
CA LEU A 20 2.46 -2.72 -14.12
C LEU A 20 1.94 -1.76 -13.06
N ARG A 21 2.53 -1.76 -11.86
CA ARG A 21 2.03 -0.99 -10.72
C ARG A 21 0.53 -1.28 -10.54
N LEU A 22 0.22 -2.55 -10.28
CA LEU A 22 -1.15 -3.04 -10.00
C LEU A 22 -1.14 -3.98 -8.79
N SER A 23 -2.22 -3.99 -8.01
CA SER A 23 -2.33 -4.91 -6.86
C SER A 23 -2.64 -6.32 -7.36
N ALA A 24 -2.28 -7.33 -6.58
CA ALA A 24 -2.61 -8.71 -6.92
C ALA A 24 -4.14 -8.91 -6.98
N ASP A 25 -4.90 -8.29 -6.09
CA ASP A 25 -6.36 -8.37 -6.08
C ASP A 25 -6.99 -7.77 -7.35
N VAL A 26 -6.45 -6.65 -7.84
CA VAL A 26 -6.89 -6.05 -9.11
C VAL A 26 -6.44 -6.92 -10.29
N GLY A 27 -5.20 -7.40 -10.30
CA GLY A 27 -4.67 -8.26 -11.36
C GLY A 27 -5.36 -9.62 -11.47
N LEU A 28 -5.93 -10.13 -10.37
CA LEU A 28 -6.72 -11.36 -10.31
C LEU A 28 -8.23 -11.13 -10.45
N GLY A 29 -8.68 -9.87 -10.55
CA GLY A 29 -10.10 -9.53 -10.63
C GLY A 29 -10.90 -9.77 -9.35
N LEU A 30 -10.22 -9.89 -8.20
CA LEU A 30 -10.84 -10.03 -6.88
C LEU A 30 -11.31 -8.67 -6.31
N ALA A 31 -10.76 -7.58 -6.84
CA ALA A 31 -11.14 -6.22 -6.50
C ALA A 31 -11.12 -5.33 -7.74
N THR A 32 -11.91 -4.26 -7.72
CA THR A 32 -11.85 -3.23 -8.77
C THR A 32 -10.74 -2.24 -8.47
N ALA A 33 -10.16 -1.63 -9.51
CA ALA A 33 -9.19 -0.55 -9.34
C ALA A 33 -9.77 0.62 -8.53
N ALA A 34 -11.09 0.87 -8.63
CA ALA A 34 -11.80 1.85 -7.82
C ALA A 34 -11.87 1.46 -6.34
N SER A 35 -12.14 0.18 -6.01
CA SER A 35 -12.18 -0.29 -4.62
C SER A 35 -10.79 -0.35 -3.97
N VAL A 36 -9.72 -0.48 -4.77
CA VAL A 36 -8.32 -0.44 -4.30
C VAL A 36 -7.73 0.98 -4.35
N GLY A 37 -8.36 1.88 -5.11
CA GLY A 37 -7.92 3.23 -5.42
C GLY A 37 -7.83 4.19 -4.24
N ALA A 38 -8.29 3.80 -3.05
CA ALA A 38 -8.10 4.58 -1.83
C ALA A 38 -6.85 4.18 -1.01
N ALA A 39 -6.30 2.97 -1.22
CA ALA A 39 -5.36 2.38 -0.25
C ALA A 39 -3.94 2.11 -0.77
N LEU A 40 -3.68 1.98 -2.08
CA LEU A 40 -2.38 1.46 -2.56
C LEU A 40 -1.65 2.26 -3.65
N TRP A 41 -2.21 3.38 -4.13
CA TRP A 41 -1.63 4.13 -5.26
C TRP A 41 -1.30 5.58 -4.91
N GLU A 42 -0.49 5.78 -3.88
CA GLU A 42 0.40 6.93 -3.90
C GLU A 42 1.72 6.45 -4.54
N GLY A 43 1.91 6.77 -5.82
CA GLY A 43 3.23 6.73 -6.47
C GLY A 43 4.28 7.59 -5.75
N ASP A 44 3.83 8.35 -4.74
CA ASP A 44 4.61 9.12 -3.79
C ASP A 44 5.12 8.27 -2.59
N SER A 45 4.50 7.13 -2.28
CA SER A 45 4.77 6.38 -1.05
C SER A 45 6.19 5.79 -1.02
N LEU A 46 6.70 5.25 -2.14
CA LEU A 46 8.08 4.75 -2.22
C LEU A 46 9.13 5.85 -2.07
N HIS A 47 8.83 7.07 -2.52
CA HIS A 47 9.76 8.20 -2.38
C HIS A 47 9.67 8.81 -0.98
N ARG A 48 8.47 8.91 -0.41
CA ARG A 48 8.23 9.35 0.96
C ARG A 48 8.82 8.39 1.99
N ASP A 49 8.77 7.08 1.76
CA ASP A 49 9.40 6.05 2.61
C ASP A 49 10.94 6.13 2.61
N GLN A 50 11.53 6.69 1.56
CA GLN A 50 12.98 6.88 1.45
C GLN A 50 13.47 8.15 2.16
N LEU A 51 12.57 9.09 2.49
CA LEU A 51 12.92 10.31 3.21
C LEU A 51 13.51 9.96 4.59
N PRO A 52 14.60 10.61 5.01
CA PRO A 52 15.18 10.38 6.34
C PRO A 52 14.19 10.70 7.48
N GLU A 53 13.28 11.65 7.27
CA GLU A 53 12.19 12.02 8.19
C GLU A 53 11.21 10.86 8.38
N MET A 54 10.75 10.24 7.29
CA MET A 54 9.83 9.11 7.35
C MET A 54 10.48 7.90 8.05
N ARG A 55 11.75 7.63 7.75
CA ARG A 55 12.50 6.57 8.44
C ARG A 55 12.67 6.82 9.94
N LYS A 56 12.77 8.08 10.38
CA LYS A 56 12.78 8.43 11.82
C LYS A 56 11.41 8.15 12.44
N VAL A 57 10.33 8.56 11.80
CA VAL A 57 8.95 8.33 12.28
C VAL A 57 8.65 6.83 12.36
N LEU A 58 8.90 6.06 11.31
CA LEU A 58 8.67 4.61 11.30
C LEU A 58 9.50 3.86 12.34
N ARG A 59 10.69 4.34 12.70
CA ARG A 59 11.48 3.76 13.80
C ARG A 59 10.86 4.03 15.16
N LEU A 60 10.24 5.20 15.35
CA LEU A 60 9.53 5.55 16.57
C LEU A 60 8.25 4.73 16.72
N LEU A 61 7.43 4.67 15.65
CA LEU A 61 6.17 3.92 15.65
C LEU A 61 6.39 2.42 15.96
N ARG A 62 7.46 1.82 15.42
CA ARG A 62 7.79 0.41 15.68
C ARG A 62 8.09 0.06 17.15
N ARG A 63 8.37 1.07 17.99
CA ARG A 63 8.63 0.88 19.43
C ARG A 63 7.40 1.09 20.30
N MET A 64 6.28 1.51 19.72
CA MET A 64 5.05 1.83 20.44
C MET A 64 4.22 0.58 20.73
N SER A 65 3.52 0.60 21.87
CA SER A 65 2.51 -0.41 22.19
C SER A 65 1.26 -0.23 21.31
N ARG A 66 0.39 -1.24 21.29
CA ARG A 66 -0.86 -1.18 20.52
C ARG A 66 -1.76 0.00 20.91
N SER A 67 -1.83 0.36 22.20
CA SER A 67 -2.61 1.50 22.66
C SER A 67 -2.03 2.84 22.19
N GLN A 68 -0.70 2.96 22.18
CA GLN A 68 0.00 4.15 21.70
C GLN A 68 -0.15 4.32 20.18
N LEU A 69 -0.10 3.23 19.42
CA LEU A 69 -0.35 3.26 17.98
C LEU A 69 -1.78 3.70 17.65
N ASN A 70 -2.78 3.26 18.43
CA ASN A 70 -4.16 3.71 18.25
C ASN A 70 -4.33 5.21 18.49
N LEU A 71 -3.70 5.76 19.54
CA LEU A 71 -3.70 7.21 19.79
C LEU A 71 -3.00 7.96 18.66
N MET A 72 -1.87 7.45 18.17
CA MET A 72 -1.16 8.05 17.05
C MET A 72 -2.02 8.07 15.78
N ASN A 73 -2.81 7.01 15.54
CA ASN A 73 -3.74 6.96 14.42
C ASN A 73 -4.82 8.06 14.55
N GLN A 74 -5.39 8.26 15.74
CA GLN A 74 -6.36 9.34 15.99
C GLN A 74 -5.76 10.73 15.73
N VAL A 75 -4.53 10.96 16.18
CA VAL A 75 -3.82 12.22 15.94
C VAL A 75 -3.57 12.42 14.44
N ALA A 76 -3.12 11.39 13.74
CA ALA A 76 -2.90 11.47 12.29
C ALA A 76 -4.21 11.76 11.54
N SER A 77 -5.31 11.11 11.92
CA SER A 77 -6.63 11.36 11.34
C SER A 77 -7.14 12.77 11.60
N ALA A 78 -6.79 13.40 12.72
CA ALA A 78 -7.18 14.77 13.02
C ALA A 78 -6.41 15.83 12.22
N ILE A 79 -5.19 15.51 11.77
CA ILE A 79 -4.30 16.44 11.05
C ILE A 79 -4.41 16.27 9.53
N LEU A 80 -4.71 15.06 9.06
CA LEU A 80 -4.95 14.80 7.65
C LEU A 80 -6.33 15.35 7.27
N PRO A 81 -6.46 16.09 6.14
CA PRO A 81 -7.76 16.55 5.68
C PRO A 81 -8.67 15.34 5.43
N GLU A 82 -9.94 15.44 5.83
CA GLU A 82 -10.93 14.44 5.47
C GLU A 82 -10.97 14.33 3.93
N ARG A 83 -10.81 13.10 3.42
CA ARG A 83 -10.83 12.80 1.99
C ARG A 83 -12.26 12.74 1.46
#